data_AF-A0AAV2HCU5-F1
#
_entry.id   AF-A0AAV2HCU5-F1
#
_cell.length_a   1.000
_cell.length_b   1.000
_cell.length_c   1.000
_cell.angle_alpha   90.00
_cell.angle_beta   90.00
_cell.angle_gamma   90.00
#
_symmetry.space_group_name_H-M   'P 1'
#
loop_
_entity.id
_entity.type
_entity.pdbx_description
1 polymer ?
#
loop_
_entity_poly.entity_id
_entity_poly.type
_entity_poly.pdbx_seq_one_letter_code
_entity_poly.pdbx_strand_id
1 'polypeptide(L)'
;MCVFAKQGLTKSMNASFFAMTISDASEIVFQIWHNFCLNPYAQQIDSVVDFVEVQYLTAGIPSLFFMRITGWITAYITAERCLAIALPLKIKQILTARRTVAILVFIYVINMESLIPVYFSAYFVWKFIPAQNRSKLGISFRSSKLEIGKVNSYFHTAMAMFTFALVVMFTGVLVLRLKQKSKWRRKSTSRAPQMEKMSRERKTVAMVTVIAAVMIACYAPGILLTIVAFVDSDFRIAGPKTNIYQAAWSLAFLLHSVNASVSFLLYYKTSSKY
;
A
#
# COMPACT_ATOMS: atom_id res chain seq x y z
N MET A 1 10.09 7.61 -10.36
CA MET A 1 9.90 9.01 -9.90
C MET A 1 10.42 10.05 -10.90
N CYS A 2 11.72 10.08 -11.22
CA CYS A 2 12.32 11.09 -12.11
C CYS A 2 11.68 11.18 -13.50
N VAL A 3 11.27 10.04 -14.08
CA VAL A 3 10.60 10.02 -15.39
C VAL A 3 9.23 10.70 -15.34
N PHE A 4 8.41 10.46 -14.31
CA PHE A 4 7.11 11.12 -14.17
C PHE A 4 7.24 12.62 -13.88
N ALA A 5 8.25 13.03 -13.10
CA ALA A 5 8.57 14.44 -12.90
C ALA A 5 8.95 15.12 -14.23
N LYS A 6 9.78 14.46 -15.06
CA LYS A 6 10.17 14.96 -16.39
C LYS A 6 9.03 14.94 -17.41
N GLN A 7 8.10 13.98 -17.35
CA GLN A 7 6.94 13.90 -18.23
C GLN A 7 5.85 14.94 -17.90
N GLY A 8 5.99 15.65 -16.77
CA GLY A 8 5.03 16.62 -16.27
C GLY A 8 3.84 15.98 -15.55
N LEU A 9 3.54 16.48 -14.35
CA LEU A 9 2.39 16.08 -13.53
C LEU A 9 1.07 16.74 -13.97
N THR A 10 0.99 17.13 -15.24
CA THR A 10 -0.15 17.86 -15.81
C THR A 10 -1.35 16.97 -16.13
N LYS A 11 -1.16 15.63 -16.13
CA LYS A 11 -2.21 14.64 -16.31
C LYS A 11 -2.50 13.94 -14.99
N SER A 12 -3.78 13.80 -14.65
CA SER A 12 -4.28 13.04 -13.49
C SER A 12 -3.53 11.72 -13.28
N MET A 13 -3.42 10.94 -14.36
CA MET A 13 -2.76 9.64 -14.32
C MET A 13 -1.28 9.69 -13.93
N ASN A 14 -0.52 10.64 -14.46
CA ASN A 14 0.89 10.80 -14.14
C ASN A 14 1.07 11.21 -12.68
N ALA A 15 0.17 12.05 -12.15
CA ALA A 15 0.17 12.44 -10.74
C ALA A 15 -0.11 11.25 -9.81
N SER A 16 -1.14 10.45 -10.11
CA SER A 16 -1.47 9.26 -9.31
C SER A 16 -0.36 8.22 -9.32
N PHE A 17 0.26 7.98 -10.47
CA PHE A 17 1.38 7.04 -10.60
C PHE A 17 2.67 7.54 -9.95
N PHE A 18 2.93 8.85 -10.03
CA PHE A 18 4.03 9.45 -9.30
C PHE A 18 3.85 9.27 -7.79
N ALA A 19 2.67 9.58 -7.25
CA ALA A 19 2.35 9.38 -5.84
C ALA A 19 2.48 7.91 -5.42
N MET A 20 1.92 6.97 -6.20
CA MET A 20 2.05 5.53 -5.96
C MET A 20 3.52 5.08 -5.92
N THR A 21 4.36 5.58 -6.83
CA THR A 21 5.79 5.21 -6.83
C THR A 21 6.53 5.73 -5.59
N ILE A 22 6.11 6.88 -5.04
CA ILE A 22 6.69 7.42 -3.80
C ILE A 22 6.32 6.51 -2.63
N SER A 23 5.03 6.15 -2.50
CA SER A 23 4.60 5.25 -1.42
C SER A 23 5.26 3.88 -1.52
N ASP A 24 5.31 3.28 -2.71
CA ASP A 24 5.95 1.98 -2.93
C ASP A 24 7.46 2.00 -2.60
N ALA A 25 8.17 3.07 -3.00
CA ALA A 25 9.59 3.19 -2.68
C ALA A 25 9.84 3.39 -1.18
N SER A 26 9.03 4.21 -0.52
CA SER A 26 9.10 4.39 0.94
C SER A 26 8.80 3.08 1.67
N GLU A 27 7.75 2.34 1.26
CA GLU A 27 7.42 1.02 1.80
C GLU A 27 8.62 0.07 1.73
N ILE A 28 9.27 -0.04 0.55
CA ILE A 28 10.43 -0.91 0.36
C ILE A 28 11.59 -0.50 1.28
N VAL A 29 11.88 0.80 1.41
CA VAL A 29 12.96 1.29 2.30
C VAL A 29 12.70 0.90 3.75
N PHE A 30 11.48 1.13 4.26
CA PHE A 30 11.11 0.75 5.62
C PHE A 30 11.08 -0.76 5.81
N GLN A 31 10.70 -1.53 4.79
CA GLN A 31 10.69 -2.98 4.85
C GLN A 31 12.10 -3.57 4.87
N ILE A 32 13.04 -2.99 4.12
CA ILE A 32 14.47 -3.38 4.18
C ILE A 32 15.01 -3.13 5.58
N TRP A 33 14.71 -1.96 6.15
CA TRP A 33 15.07 -1.65 7.53
C TRP A 33 14.46 -2.63 8.54
N HIS A 34 13.19 -2.98 8.37
CA HIS A 34 12.50 -3.97 9.20
C HIS A 34 13.18 -5.34 9.15
N ASN A 35 13.49 -5.82 7.94
CA ASN A 35 14.18 -7.09 7.74
C ASN A 35 15.60 -7.08 8.34
N PHE A 36 16.32 -5.96 8.26
CA PHE A 36 17.61 -5.80 8.92
C PHE A 36 17.48 -5.93 10.43
N CYS A 37 16.52 -5.25 11.05
CA CYS A 37 16.33 -5.28 12.49
C CYS A 37 15.91 -6.64 13.05
N LEU A 38 15.15 -7.41 12.27
CA LEU A 38 14.72 -8.76 12.66
C LEU A 38 15.76 -9.84 12.34
N ASN A 39 16.87 -9.50 11.69
CA ASN A 39 17.92 -10.46 11.37
C ASN A 39 18.63 -10.91 12.66
N PRO A 40 18.73 -12.23 12.95
CA PRO A 40 19.46 -12.73 14.12
C PRO A 40 20.91 -12.26 14.20
N TYR A 41 21.57 -12.06 13.04
CA TYR A 41 22.93 -11.52 13.00
C TYR A 41 23.01 -10.05 13.41
N ALA A 42 21.94 -9.26 13.21
CA ALA A 42 21.90 -7.87 13.66
C ALA A 42 21.89 -7.77 15.19
N GLN A 43 21.36 -8.78 15.88
CA GLN A 43 21.40 -8.85 17.35
C GLN A 43 22.80 -9.14 17.90
N GLN A 44 23.71 -9.67 17.07
CA GLN A 44 25.10 -9.93 17.44
C GLN A 44 25.98 -8.68 17.30
N ILE A 45 25.49 -7.64 16.63
CA ILE A 45 26.20 -6.35 16.52
C ILE A 45 26.22 -5.71 17.90
N ASP A 46 27.40 -5.34 18.40
CA ASP A 46 27.53 -4.58 19.65
C ASP A 46 26.98 -3.17 19.45
N SER A 47 25.68 -3.03 19.73
CA SER A 47 24.92 -1.80 19.54
C SER A 47 24.22 -1.43 20.84
N VAL A 48 24.17 -0.12 21.08
CA VAL A 48 23.36 0.48 22.15
C VAL A 48 21.87 0.44 21.85
N VAL A 49 21.46 -0.02 20.66
CA VAL A 49 20.06 -0.08 20.21
C VAL A 49 19.55 -1.52 20.24
N ASP A 50 18.38 -1.74 20.84
CA ASP A 50 17.64 -2.99 20.66
C ASP A 50 16.86 -2.92 19.34
N PHE A 51 17.43 -3.53 18.30
CA PHE A 51 16.85 -3.51 16.96
C PHE A 51 15.44 -4.15 16.90
N VAL A 52 15.16 -5.16 17.72
CA VAL A 52 13.87 -5.87 17.69
C VAL A 52 12.76 -5.03 18.31
N GLU A 53 13.08 -4.24 19.34
CA GLU A 53 12.12 -3.28 19.87
C GLU A 53 11.99 -2.07 18.95
N VAL A 54 13.11 -1.45 18.55
CA VAL A 54 13.10 -0.18 17.79
C VAL A 54 12.46 -0.29 16.41
N GLN A 55 12.52 -1.47 15.77
CA GLN A 55 11.87 -1.66 14.47
C GLN A 55 10.38 -1.41 14.49
N TYR A 56 9.70 -1.58 15.63
CA TYR A 56 8.26 -1.41 15.70
C TYR A 56 7.83 0.00 15.27
N LEU A 57 8.46 1.05 15.83
CA LEU A 57 8.15 2.44 15.50
C LEU A 57 8.91 2.97 14.28
N THR A 58 10.08 2.41 13.97
CA THR A 58 10.96 2.95 12.91
C THR A 58 10.80 2.23 11.58
N ALA A 59 10.24 1.02 11.57
CA ALA A 59 10.17 0.17 10.39
C ALA A 59 8.75 -0.36 10.16
N GLY A 60 8.21 -1.13 11.11
CA GLY A 60 6.94 -1.85 10.94
C GLY A 60 5.75 -0.90 10.75
N ILE A 61 5.57 0.08 11.65
CA ILE A 61 4.47 1.05 11.55
C ILE A 61 4.57 1.92 10.29
N PRO A 62 5.74 2.51 9.94
CA PRO A 62 5.92 3.24 8.68
C PRO A 62 5.65 2.38 7.43
N SER A 63 6.15 1.14 7.38
CA SER A 63 5.94 0.21 6.26
C SER A 63 4.45 0.00 6.00
N LEU A 64 3.70 -0.37 7.03
CA LEU A 64 2.25 -0.57 6.95
C LEU A 64 1.48 0.69 6.53
N PHE A 65 1.97 1.85 6.94
CA PHE A 65 1.40 3.14 6.55
C PHE A 65 1.53 3.41 5.04
N PHE A 66 2.72 3.22 4.46
CA PHE A 66 2.93 3.42 3.02
C PHE A 66 2.20 2.38 2.17
N MET A 67 2.20 1.13 2.61
CA MET A 67 1.41 0.04 2.00
C MET A 67 -0.08 0.44 1.88
N ARG A 68 -0.66 0.99 2.95
CA ARG A 68 -2.06 1.43 2.96
C ARG A 68 -2.31 2.61 2.02
N ILE A 69 -1.38 3.57 1.94
CA ILE A 69 -1.47 4.67 0.97
C ILE A 69 -1.48 4.14 -0.45
N THR A 70 -0.57 3.21 -0.81
CA THR A 70 -0.57 2.54 -2.11
C THR A 70 -1.93 1.90 -2.41
N GLY A 71 -2.55 1.26 -1.42
CA GLY A 71 -3.88 0.70 -1.56
C GLY A 71 -4.96 1.73 -1.89
N TRP A 72 -5.00 2.86 -1.17
CA TRP A 72 -5.96 3.94 -1.42
C TRP A 72 -5.76 4.61 -2.78
N ILE A 73 -4.50 4.82 -3.18
CA ILE A 73 -4.19 5.35 -4.51
C ILE A 73 -4.64 4.36 -5.60
N THR A 74 -4.45 3.05 -5.40
CA THR A 74 -4.92 2.02 -6.34
C THR A 74 -6.45 2.01 -6.46
N ALA A 75 -7.17 2.12 -5.33
CA ALA A 75 -8.63 2.26 -5.33
C ALA A 75 -9.08 3.51 -6.10
N TYR A 76 -8.39 4.64 -5.89
CA TYR A 76 -8.66 5.88 -6.62
C TYR A 76 -8.43 5.73 -8.13
N ILE A 77 -7.29 5.16 -8.55
CA ILE A 77 -6.97 4.99 -9.98
C ILE A 77 -7.98 4.05 -10.65
N THR A 78 -8.34 2.94 -10.00
CA THR A 78 -9.34 2.00 -10.53
C THR A 78 -10.73 2.65 -10.63
N ALA A 79 -11.14 3.44 -9.64
CA ALA A 79 -12.37 4.24 -9.68
C ALA A 79 -12.36 5.28 -10.81
N GLU A 80 -11.26 6.03 -10.97
CA GLU A 80 -11.07 6.97 -12.08
C GLU A 80 -11.27 6.26 -13.43
N ARG A 81 -10.71 5.06 -13.61
CA ARG A 81 -10.88 4.29 -14.85
C ARG A 81 -12.31 3.82 -15.06
N CYS A 82 -12.98 3.37 -14.00
CA CYS A 82 -14.39 2.99 -14.08
C CYS A 82 -15.26 4.17 -14.53
N LEU A 83 -15.05 5.35 -13.94
CA LEU A 83 -15.75 6.58 -14.30
C LEU A 83 -15.42 7.01 -15.73
N ALA A 84 -14.17 6.88 -16.18
CA ALA A 84 -13.77 7.25 -17.53
C ALA A 84 -14.44 6.37 -18.60
N ILE A 85 -14.73 5.11 -18.28
CA ILE A 85 -15.45 4.19 -19.17
C ILE A 85 -16.96 4.42 -19.11
N ALA A 86 -17.51 4.68 -17.92
CA ALA A 86 -18.94 4.88 -17.71
C ALA A 86 -19.44 6.25 -18.23
N LEU A 87 -18.66 7.32 -18.03
CA LEU A 87 -19.06 8.71 -18.27
C LEU A 87 -17.98 9.47 -19.09
N PRO A 88 -17.71 9.08 -20.34
CA PRO A 88 -16.60 9.63 -21.14
C PRO A 88 -16.74 11.13 -21.44
N LEU A 89 -17.96 11.69 -21.44
CA LEU A 89 -18.21 13.11 -21.71
C LEU A 89 -17.98 14.01 -20.48
N LYS A 90 -18.30 13.52 -19.27
CA LYS A 90 -18.17 14.29 -18.03
C LYS A 90 -16.80 14.11 -17.36
N ILE A 91 -16.05 13.06 -17.69
CA ILE A 91 -14.77 12.74 -17.03
C ILE A 91 -13.76 13.90 -17.04
N LYS A 92 -13.67 14.65 -18.15
CA LYS A 92 -12.72 15.78 -18.28
C LYS A 92 -13.10 16.99 -17.42
N GLN A 93 -14.38 17.13 -17.08
CA GLN A 93 -14.89 18.17 -16.20
C GLN A 93 -14.83 17.75 -14.73
N ILE A 94 -14.97 16.44 -14.46
CA ILE A 94 -14.95 15.89 -13.10
C ILE A 94 -13.50 15.73 -12.61
N LEU A 95 -12.64 15.09 -13.41
CA LEU A 95 -11.27 14.72 -13.04
C LEU A 95 -10.24 15.61 -13.75
N THR A 96 -9.93 16.73 -13.10
CA THR A 96 -8.83 17.62 -13.48
C THR A 96 -7.59 17.27 -12.68
N ALA A 97 -6.39 17.51 -13.24
CA ALA A 97 -5.13 17.19 -12.56
C ALA A 97 -4.98 17.87 -11.18
N ARG A 98 -5.50 19.10 -11.03
CA ARG A 98 -5.51 19.81 -9.73
C ARG A 98 -6.36 19.07 -8.67
N ARG A 99 -7.55 18.59 -9.06
CA ARG A 99 -8.41 17.80 -8.16
C ARG A 99 -7.76 16.47 -7.82
N THR A 100 -7.13 15.81 -8.78
CA THR A 100 -6.37 14.57 -8.54
C THR A 100 -5.28 14.79 -7.50
N VAL A 101 -4.45 15.83 -7.65
CA VAL A 101 -3.41 16.15 -6.67
C VAL A 101 -4.02 16.44 -5.30
N ALA A 102 -5.11 17.21 -5.22
CA ALA A 102 -5.78 17.47 -3.95
C ALA A 102 -6.30 16.18 -3.28
N ILE A 103 -6.89 15.25 -4.05
CA ILE A 103 -7.34 13.95 -3.55
C ILE A 103 -6.15 13.10 -3.08
N LEU A 104 -5.04 13.09 -3.82
CA LEU A 104 -3.83 12.35 -3.43
C LEU A 104 -3.25 12.92 -2.13
N VAL A 105 -3.12 14.24 -2.01
CA VAL A 105 -2.67 14.89 -0.77
C VAL A 105 -3.62 14.54 0.39
N PHE A 106 -4.93 14.59 0.17
CA PHE A 106 -5.91 14.19 1.16
C PHE A 106 -5.73 12.73 1.61
N ILE A 107 -5.48 11.80 0.67
CA ILE A 107 -5.16 10.40 0.98
C ILE A 107 -3.91 10.31 1.89
N TYR A 108 -2.85 11.07 1.61
CA TYR A 108 -1.67 11.08 2.49
C TYR A 108 -1.99 11.61 3.88
N VAL A 109 -2.70 12.75 3.98
CA VAL A 109 -3.01 13.41 5.26
C VAL A 109 -3.90 12.55 6.15
N ILE A 110 -5.01 12.01 5.62
CA ILE A 110 -5.93 11.18 6.42
C ILE A 110 -5.26 9.90 6.93
N ASN A 111 -4.32 9.35 6.15
CA ASN A 111 -3.55 8.20 6.59
C ASN A 111 -2.49 8.57 7.64
N MET A 112 -1.93 9.79 7.61
CA MET A 112 -0.93 10.27 8.58
C MET A 112 -1.56 10.46 9.96
N GLU A 113 -2.81 10.90 10.04
CA GLU A 113 -3.52 11.06 11.32
C GLU A 113 -3.56 9.78 12.14
N SER A 114 -3.66 8.62 11.49
CA SER A 114 -3.63 7.32 12.17
C SER A 114 -2.30 6.96 12.83
N LEU A 115 -1.21 7.66 12.51
CA LEU A 115 0.08 7.46 13.16
C LEU A 115 0.15 8.17 14.52
N ILE A 116 -0.59 9.27 14.70
CA ILE A 116 -0.51 10.13 15.89
C ILE A 116 -0.75 9.32 17.18
N PRO A 117 -1.79 8.48 17.31
CA PRO A 117 -2.03 7.71 18.53
C PRO A 117 -0.89 6.73 18.84
N VAL A 118 -0.29 6.13 17.80
CA VAL A 118 0.81 5.17 17.94
C VAL A 118 2.05 5.86 18.49
N TYR A 119 2.50 6.92 17.85
CA TYR A 119 3.70 7.66 18.28
C TYR A 119 3.49 8.46 19.57
N PHE A 120 2.26 8.80 19.93
CA PHE A 120 1.97 9.39 21.24
C PHE A 120 2.02 8.36 22.37
N SER A 121 1.55 7.14 22.08
CA SER A 121 1.46 6.04 23.05
C SER A 121 2.79 5.36 23.33
N ALA A 122 3.72 5.38 22.37
CA ALA A 122 4.99 4.67 22.42
C ALA A 122 6.18 5.64 22.31
N TYR A 123 7.20 5.45 23.16
CA TYR A 123 8.36 6.33 23.24
C TYR A 123 9.66 5.54 23.43
N PHE A 124 10.77 6.10 22.98
CA PHE A 124 12.09 5.51 23.17
C PHE A 124 12.56 5.70 24.61
N VAL A 125 13.09 4.63 25.20
CA VAL A 125 13.64 4.66 26.56
C VAL A 125 14.85 3.75 26.66
N TRP A 126 15.79 4.12 27.52
CA TRP A 126 16.92 3.26 27.89
C TRP A 126 16.45 2.19 28.88
N LYS A 127 16.60 0.92 28.51
CA LYS A 127 16.32 -0.24 29.36
C LYS A 127 17.62 -0.93 29.73
N PHE A 128 17.82 -1.14 31.02
CA PHE A 128 18.95 -1.94 31.50
C PHE A 128 18.65 -3.43 31.28
N ILE A 129 19.54 -4.14 30.58
CA ILE A 129 19.44 -5.58 30.32
C ILE A 129 20.42 -6.29 31.26
N PRO A 130 19.93 -6.93 32.35
CA PRO A 130 20.80 -7.56 33.36
C PRO A 130 21.73 -8.63 32.78
N ALA A 131 21.25 -9.40 31.79
CA ALA A 131 22.02 -10.47 31.14
C ALA A 131 23.27 -9.98 30.39
N GLN A 132 23.31 -8.71 30.00
CA GLN A 132 24.43 -8.11 29.25
C GLN A 132 25.14 -7.01 30.04
N ASN A 133 24.66 -6.70 31.26
CA ASN A 133 25.11 -5.59 32.09
C ASN A 133 25.23 -4.26 31.33
N ARG A 134 24.29 -4.00 30.41
CA ARG A 134 24.28 -2.83 29.52
C ARG A 134 22.88 -2.25 29.39
N SER A 135 22.81 -0.92 29.22
CA SER A 135 21.58 -0.22 28.87
C SER A 135 21.42 -0.16 27.36
N LYS A 136 20.29 -0.63 26.84
CA LYS A 136 19.93 -0.52 25.42
C LYS A 136 18.73 0.38 25.21
N LEU A 137 18.73 1.11 24.10
CA LEU A 137 17.61 1.92 23.64
C LEU A 137 16.54 1.00 23.08
N GLY A 138 15.37 1.00 23.71
CA GLY A 138 14.21 0.22 23.33
C GLY A 138 12.95 1.07 23.32
N ILE A 139 11.79 0.42 23.35
CA ILE A 139 10.48 1.08 23.32
C ILE A 139 9.71 0.76 24.59
N SER A 140 9.17 1.81 25.21
CA SER A 140 8.17 1.68 26.28
C SER A 140 6.87 2.36 25.86
N PHE A 141 5.80 2.02 26.56
CA PHE A 141 4.45 2.50 26.25
C PHE A 141 3.85 3.18 27.47
N ARG A 142 3.00 4.18 27.25
CA ARG A 142 2.28 4.87 28.32
C ARG A 142 1.20 3.97 28.94
N SER A 143 0.73 4.30 30.14
CA SER A 143 -0.23 3.49 30.94
C SER A 143 -1.50 3.08 30.19
N SER A 144 -2.01 3.91 29.28
CA SER A 144 -3.17 3.61 28.42
C SER A 144 -2.85 2.75 27.17
N LYS A 145 -1.70 2.05 27.15
CA LYS A 145 -1.22 1.24 26.00
C LYS A 145 -2.28 0.30 25.44
N LEU A 146 -2.96 -0.44 26.32
CA LEU A 146 -3.82 -1.53 25.89
C LEU A 146 -5.06 -1.01 25.15
N GLU A 147 -5.65 0.08 25.64
CA GLU A 147 -6.84 0.70 25.04
C GLU A 147 -6.49 1.43 23.76
N ILE A 148 -5.47 2.30 23.79
CA ILE A 148 -5.01 3.05 22.62
C ILE A 148 -4.53 2.08 21.53
N GLY A 149 -3.76 1.06 21.90
CA GLY A 149 -3.27 0.04 20.98
C GLY A 149 -4.39 -0.74 20.32
N LYS A 150 -5.40 -1.19 21.09
CA LYS A 150 -6.56 -1.90 20.55
C LYS A 150 -7.35 -1.02 19.58
N VAL A 151 -7.77 0.18 20.00
CA VAL A 151 -8.56 1.10 19.17
C VAL A 151 -7.82 1.41 17.87
N ASN A 152 -6.52 1.68 17.97
CA ASN A 152 -5.69 1.94 16.82
C ASN A 152 -5.62 0.72 15.89
N SER A 153 -5.30 -0.47 16.41
CA SER A 153 -5.27 -1.71 15.61
C SER A 153 -6.61 -1.98 14.90
N TYR A 154 -7.75 -1.81 15.57
CA TYR A 154 -9.07 -1.94 14.94
C TYR A 154 -9.26 -0.96 13.79
N PHE A 155 -8.92 0.32 14.00
CA PHE A 155 -9.01 1.35 12.97
C PHE A 155 -8.13 1.04 11.75
N HIS A 156 -6.88 0.63 11.99
CA HIS A 156 -5.96 0.25 10.92
C HIS A 156 -6.48 -0.95 10.12
N THR A 157 -6.94 -2.00 10.81
CA THR A 157 -7.52 -3.18 10.16
C THR A 157 -8.77 -2.82 9.36
N ALA A 158 -9.71 -2.06 9.93
CA ALA A 158 -10.95 -1.68 9.26
C ALA A 158 -10.67 -0.88 7.99
N MET A 159 -9.75 0.09 8.05
CA MET A 159 -9.32 0.86 6.88
C MET A 159 -8.69 -0.03 5.81
N ALA A 160 -7.78 -0.93 6.17
CA ALA A 160 -7.13 -1.84 5.22
C ALA A 160 -8.15 -2.77 4.53
N MET A 161 -9.07 -3.35 5.29
CA MET A 161 -10.18 -4.18 4.79
C MET A 161 -11.07 -3.41 3.81
N PHE A 162 -11.44 -2.18 4.19
CA PHE A 162 -12.28 -1.31 3.38
C PHE A 162 -11.60 -0.95 2.05
N THR A 163 -10.33 -0.54 2.09
CA THR A 163 -9.56 -0.24 0.89
C THR A 163 -9.42 -1.47 -0.01
N PHE A 164 -9.12 -2.64 0.55
CA PHE A 164 -9.02 -3.88 -0.22
C PHE A 164 -10.35 -4.23 -0.90
N ALA A 165 -11.47 -4.14 -0.18
CA ALA A 165 -12.80 -4.35 -0.75
C ALA A 165 -13.11 -3.37 -1.89
N LEU A 166 -12.77 -2.08 -1.74
CA LEU A 166 -12.93 -1.09 -2.81
C LEU A 166 -12.12 -1.45 -4.06
N VAL A 167 -10.86 -1.87 -3.90
CA VAL A 167 -10.01 -2.28 -5.04
C VAL A 167 -10.61 -3.50 -5.75
N VAL A 168 -11.05 -4.51 -5.02
CA VAL A 168 -11.71 -5.70 -5.59
C VAL A 168 -12.97 -5.30 -6.36
N MET A 169 -13.83 -4.48 -5.75
CA MET A 169 -15.09 -4.03 -6.35
C MET A 169 -14.86 -3.20 -7.62
N PHE A 170 -14.00 -2.18 -7.56
CA PHE A 170 -13.70 -1.34 -8.73
C PHE A 170 -13.00 -2.12 -9.83
N THR A 171 -12.10 -3.04 -9.49
CA THR A 171 -11.45 -3.91 -10.48
C THR A 171 -12.45 -4.84 -11.16
N GLY A 172 -13.38 -5.42 -10.40
CA GLY A 172 -14.47 -6.23 -10.94
C GLY A 172 -15.34 -5.44 -11.93
N VAL A 173 -15.78 -4.24 -11.52
CA VAL A 173 -16.54 -3.32 -12.40
C VAL A 173 -15.74 -2.98 -13.65
N LEU A 174 -14.45 -2.65 -13.52
CA LEU A 174 -13.57 -2.30 -14.62
C LEU A 174 -13.47 -3.44 -15.65
N VAL A 175 -13.26 -4.67 -15.19
CA VAL A 175 -13.17 -5.86 -16.03
C VAL A 175 -14.49 -6.15 -16.75
N LEU A 176 -15.62 -6.04 -16.06
CA LEU A 176 -16.95 -6.24 -16.66
C LEU A 176 -17.23 -5.21 -17.76
N ARG A 177 -16.96 -3.92 -17.48
CA ARG A 177 -17.14 -2.84 -18.45
C ARG A 177 -16.21 -2.98 -19.66
N LEU A 178 -14.97 -3.43 -19.46
CA LEU A 178 -14.04 -3.74 -20.55
C LEU A 178 -14.57 -4.85 -21.45
N LYS A 179 -15.11 -5.94 -20.88
CA LYS A 179 -15.70 -7.04 -21.66
C LYS A 179 -16.90 -6.56 -22.48
N GLN A 180 -17.78 -5.76 -21.88
CA GLN A 180 -18.94 -5.16 -22.57
C GLN A 180 -18.51 -4.25 -23.74
N LYS A 181 -17.56 -3.33 -23.50
CA LYS A 181 -17.04 -2.39 -24.51
C LYS A 181 -16.31 -3.12 -25.64
N SER A 182 -15.58 -4.21 -25.33
CA SER A 182 -14.92 -5.07 -26.31
C SER A 182 -15.92 -5.79 -27.23
N LYS A 183 -17.00 -6.35 -26.67
CA LYS A 183 -18.07 -7.04 -27.43
C LYS A 183 -18.83 -6.08 -28.35
N TRP A 184 -19.13 -4.86 -27.89
CA TRP A 184 -19.74 -3.81 -28.69
C TRP A 184 -18.84 -3.37 -29.86
N ARG A 185 -17.54 -3.25 -29.62
CA ARG A 185 -16.55 -2.80 -30.62
C ARG A 185 -16.31 -3.78 -31.74
N ARG A 186 -16.40 -5.09 -31.50
CA ARG A 186 -16.27 -6.10 -32.56
C ARG A 186 -17.35 -5.96 -33.65
N LYS A 187 -18.43 -5.21 -33.37
CA LYS A 187 -19.53 -4.93 -34.28
C LYS A 187 -19.46 -3.58 -34.99
N SER A 188 -18.45 -2.73 -34.70
CA SER A 188 -18.41 -1.34 -35.21
C SER A 188 -17.03 -1.02 -35.80
N THR A 189 -17.00 -0.73 -37.11
CA THR A 189 -15.80 -0.30 -37.84
C THR A 189 -15.49 1.17 -37.49
N SER A 190 -14.34 1.44 -36.86
CA SER A 190 -13.95 2.79 -36.44
C SER A 190 -12.83 3.39 -37.30
N ARG A 191 -12.88 4.70 -37.59
CA ARG A 191 -11.85 5.44 -38.36
C ARG A 191 -10.47 5.43 -37.68
N ALA A 192 -9.39 5.49 -38.47
CA ALA A 192 -7.98 5.37 -38.04
C ALA A 192 -7.55 6.27 -36.86
N PRO A 193 -7.80 7.61 -36.82
CA PRO A 193 -7.39 8.45 -35.68
C PRO A 193 -8.14 8.12 -34.37
N GLN A 194 -9.38 7.62 -34.49
CA GLN A 194 -10.15 7.16 -33.35
C GLN A 194 -9.60 5.82 -32.81
N MET A 195 -9.03 5.00 -33.68
CA MET A 195 -8.41 3.71 -33.35
C MET A 195 -7.10 3.87 -32.57
N GLU A 196 -6.28 4.87 -32.88
CA GLU A 196 -5.02 5.14 -32.17
C GLU A 196 -5.25 5.64 -30.74
N LYS A 197 -6.10 6.66 -30.57
CA LYS A 197 -6.49 7.20 -29.24
C LYS A 197 -7.10 6.10 -28.36
N MET A 198 -7.83 5.19 -28.97
CA MET A 198 -8.47 4.04 -28.35
C MET A 198 -7.48 2.94 -27.94
N SER A 199 -6.46 2.67 -28.76
CA SER A 199 -5.37 1.76 -28.44
C SER A 199 -4.61 2.24 -27.20
N ARG A 200 -4.32 3.54 -27.12
CA ARG A 200 -3.69 4.14 -25.94
C ARG A 200 -4.54 4.00 -24.67
N GLU A 201 -5.85 4.30 -24.76
CA GLU A 201 -6.78 4.10 -23.64
C GLU A 201 -6.80 2.64 -23.17
N ARG A 202 -6.80 1.68 -24.10
CA ARG A 202 -6.76 0.25 -23.79
C ARG A 202 -5.48 -0.15 -23.05
N LYS A 203 -4.30 0.33 -23.50
CA LYS A 203 -3.03 0.07 -22.82
C LYS A 203 -3.06 0.57 -21.39
N THR A 204 -3.54 1.80 -21.19
CA THR A 204 -3.67 2.39 -19.85
C THR A 204 -4.63 1.62 -18.95
N VAL A 205 -5.79 1.21 -19.47
CA VAL A 205 -6.75 0.44 -18.66
C VAL A 205 -6.20 -0.95 -18.34
N ALA A 206 -5.61 -1.65 -19.31
CA ALA A 206 -5.00 -2.96 -19.08
C ALA A 206 -3.93 -2.89 -18.00
N MET A 207 -3.09 -1.87 -18.04
CA MET A 207 -2.06 -1.61 -17.04
C MET A 207 -2.64 -1.41 -15.64
N VAL A 208 -3.67 -0.56 -15.48
CA VAL A 208 -4.35 -0.37 -14.17
C VAL A 208 -4.97 -1.68 -13.67
N THR A 209 -5.60 -2.45 -14.56
CA THR A 209 -6.17 -3.75 -14.19
C THR A 209 -5.10 -4.72 -13.69
N VAL A 210 -3.92 -4.74 -14.32
CA VAL A 210 -2.81 -5.60 -13.88
C VAL A 210 -2.27 -5.14 -12.53
N ILE A 211 -2.05 -3.84 -12.33
CA ILE A 211 -1.61 -3.29 -11.02
C ILE A 211 -2.59 -3.69 -9.92
N ALA A 212 -3.88 -3.49 -10.14
CA ALA A 212 -4.90 -3.84 -9.16
C ALA A 212 -5.00 -5.35 -8.92
N ALA A 213 -4.87 -6.19 -9.96
CA ALA A 213 -4.87 -7.64 -9.83
C ALA A 213 -3.66 -8.15 -9.02
N VAL A 214 -2.48 -7.59 -9.28
CA VAL A 214 -1.26 -7.89 -8.50
C VAL A 214 -1.45 -7.50 -7.04
N MET A 215 -1.94 -6.28 -6.79
CA MET A 215 -2.22 -5.83 -5.43
C MET A 215 -3.22 -6.75 -4.71
N ILE A 216 -4.30 -7.15 -5.37
CA ILE A 216 -5.28 -8.09 -4.79
C ILE A 216 -4.61 -9.41 -4.42
N ALA A 217 -3.83 -10.00 -5.33
CA ALA A 217 -3.14 -11.26 -5.09
C ALA A 217 -2.11 -11.16 -3.95
N CYS A 218 -1.36 -10.06 -3.89
CA CYS A 218 -0.32 -9.83 -2.90
C CYS A 218 -0.87 -9.46 -1.52
N TYR A 219 -1.96 -8.71 -1.44
CA TYR A 219 -2.52 -8.22 -0.16
C TYR A 219 -3.55 -9.19 0.43
N ALA A 220 -4.16 -10.06 -0.38
CA ALA A 220 -5.16 -11.02 0.10
C ALA A 220 -4.66 -11.89 1.27
N PRO A 221 -3.42 -12.43 1.26
CA PRO A 221 -2.91 -13.20 2.41
C PRO A 221 -2.84 -12.37 3.69
N GLY A 222 -2.34 -11.13 3.64
CA GLY A 222 -2.29 -10.25 4.81
C GLY A 222 -3.68 -9.92 5.37
N ILE A 223 -4.65 -9.72 4.49
CA ILE A 223 -6.06 -9.54 4.85
C ILE A 223 -6.64 -10.78 5.54
N LEU A 224 -6.40 -11.97 4.99
CA LEU A 224 -6.85 -13.23 5.59
C LEU A 224 -6.21 -13.46 6.96
N LEU A 225 -4.92 -13.19 7.12
CA LEU A 225 -4.22 -13.30 8.40
C LEU A 225 -4.77 -12.33 9.44
N THR A 226 -5.17 -11.14 9.01
CA THR A 226 -5.82 -10.18 9.90
C THR A 226 -7.19 -10.69 10.36
N ILE A 227 -7.99 -11.29 9.47
CA ILE A 227 -9.27 -11.92 9.85
C ILE A 227 -9.03 -13.08 10.83
N VAL A 228 -8.02 -13.92 10.58
CA VAL A 228 -7.66 -15.03 11.48
C VAL A 228 -7.26 -14.49 12.86
N ALA A 229 -6.46 -13.43 12.93
CA ALA A 229 -6.07 -12.80 14.20
C ALA A 229 -7.26 -12.20 14.98
N PHE A 230 -8.35 -11.84 14.29
CA PHE A 230 -9.57 -11.34 14.91
C PHE A 230 -10.45 -12.47 15.46
N VAL A 231 -10.51 -13.60 14.76
CA VAL A 231 -11.35 -14.75 15.15
C VAL A 231 -10.65 -15.63 16.19
N ASP A 232 -9.36 -15.88 15.98
CA ASP A 232 -8.53 -16.70 16.85
C ASP A 232 -7.68 -15.80 17.74
N SER A 233 -8.11 -15.65 18.98
CA SER A 233 -7.40 -14.85 19.96
C SER A 233 -6.00 -15.39 20.26
N ASP A 234 -5.68 -16.65 19.94
CA ASP A 234 -4.36 -17.23 20.16
C ASP A 234 -3.37 -16.93 19.02
N PHE A 235 -3.86 -16.46 17.88
CA PHE A 235 -3.07 -16.06 16.72
C PHE A 235 -2.59 -14.60 16.85
N ARG A 236 -1.63 -14.37 17.77
CA ARG A 236 -1.06 -13.05 18.05
C ARG A 236 0.46 -13.11 18.25
N ILE A 237 1.12 -11.94 18.21
CA ILE A 237 2.58 -11.77 18.33
C ILE A 237 3.18 -12.44 19.58
N ALA A 238 2.43 -12.46 20.70
CA ALA A 238 2.84 -13.07 21.97
C ALA A 238 1.89 -14.22 22.39
N GLY A 239 1.30 -14.90 21.42
CA GLY A 239 0.35 -15.99 21.64
C GLY A 239 1.01 -17.38 21.60
N PRO A 240 0.29 -18.46 21.93
CA PRO A 240 0.82 -19.81 21.84
C PRO A 240 1.18 -20.22 20.40
N LYS A 241 0.63 -19.53 19.38
CA LYS A 241 0.92 -19.76 17.96
C LYS A 241 1.94 -18.78 17.36
N THR A 242 2.83 -18.20 18.18
CA THR A 242 3.76 -17.13 17.75
C THR A 242 4.62 -17.50 16.53
N ASN A 243 5.16 -18.73 16.46
CA ASN A 243 6.00 -19.14 15.33
C ASN A 243 5.22 -19.16 14.00
N ILE A 244 3.99 -19.67 14.02
CA ILE A 244 3.11 -19.71 12.84
C ILE A 244 2.68 -18.29 12.46
N TYR A 245 2.36 -17.46 13.45
CA TYR A 245 2.05 -16.04 13.25
C TYR A 245 3.20 -15.34 12.53
N GLN A 246 4.43 -15.47 13.03
CA GLN A 246 5.62 -14.85 12.44
C GLN A 246 5.88 -15.35 11.02
N ALA A 247 5.84 -16.66 10.78
CA ALA A 247 6.05 -17.22 9.44
C ALA A 247 5.00 -16.71 8.44
N ALA A 248 3.72 -16.71 8.83
CA ALA A 248 2.64 -16.27 7.96
C ALA A 248 2.71 -14.78 7.64
N TRP A 249 2.97 -13.94 8.64
CA TRP A 249 3.15 -12.49 8.43
C TRP A 249 4.41 -12.17 7.64
N SER A 250 5.48 -12.95 7.79
CA SER A 250 6.69 -12.81 6.95
C SER A 250 6.37 -13.03 5.48
N LEU A 251 5.58 -14.07 5.16
CA LEU A 251 5.11 -14.31 3.79
C LEU A 251 4.25 -13.15 3.27
N ALA A 252 3.33 -12.62 4.09
CA ALA A 252 2.51 -11.47 3.71
C ALA A 252 3.37 -10.23 3.41
N PHE A 253 4.35 -9.90 4.26
CA PHE A 253 5.27 -8.79 4.02
C PHE A 253 6.12 -8.95 2.77
N LEU A 254 6.56 -10.18 2.46
CA LEU A 254 7.24 -10.49 1.20
C LEU A 254 6.33 -10.20 0.00
N LEU A 255 5.08 -10.64 0.04
CA LEU A 255 4.12 -10.38 -1.03
C LEU A 255 3.81 -8.88 -1.18
N HIS A 256 3.74 -8.13 -0.08
CA HIS A 256 3.60 -6.67 -0.13
C HIS A 256 4.80 -6.00 -0.80
N SER A 257 6.02 -6.46 -0.47
CA SER A 257 7.26 -6.00 -1.12
C SER A 257 7.28 -6.30 -2.62
N VAL A 258 6.77 -7.48 -3.02
CA VAL A 258 6.60 -7.84 -4.43
C VAL A 258 5.63 -6.87 -5.12
N ASN A 259 4.49 -6.55 -4.51
CA ASN A 259 3.55 -5.58 -5.07
C ASN A 259 4.22 -4.21 -5.30
N ALA A 260 4.90 -3.66 -4.28
CA ALA A 260 5.60 -2.38 -4.38
C ALA A 260 6.67 -2.37 -5.49
N SER A 261 7.32 -3.52 -5.74
CA SER A 261 8.32 -3.69 -6.79
C SER A 261 7.70 -3.83 -8.19
N VAL A 262 6.58 -4.56 -8.29
CA VAL A 262 5.91 -4.87 -9.56
C VAL A 262 5.25 -3.65 -10.16
N SER A 263 4.75 -2.71 -9.34
CA SER A 263 4.33 -1.39 -9.79
C SER A 263 5.37 -0.78 -10.73
N PHE A 264 6.62 -0.62 -10.27
CA PHE A 264 7.73 -0.06 -11.05
C PHE A 264 8.01 -0.81 -12.37
N LEU A 265 8.07 -2.14 -12.33
CA LEU A 265 8.35 -2.97 -13.51
C LEU A 265 7.23 -2.90 -14.56
N LEU A 266 5.97 -2.88 -14.10
CA LEU A 266 4.81 -2.71 -14.98
C LEU A 266 4.84 -1.34 -15.66
N TYR A 267 5.20 -0.27 -14.95
CA TYR A 267 5.37 1.07 -15.54
C TYR A 267 6.40 1.07 -16.66
N TYR A 268 7.56 0.49 -16.42
CA TYR A 268 8.64 0.41 -17.42
C TYR A 268 8.19 -0.32 -18.69
N LYS A 269 7.45 -1.43 -18.55
CA LYS A 269 7.04 -2.26 -19.70
C LYS A 269 5.82 -1.71 -20.47
N THR A 270 4.95 -0.94 -19.83
CA THR A 270 3.67 -0.49 -20.44
C THR A 270 3.66 0.97 -20.90
N SER A 271 4.57 1.81 -20.40
CA SER A 271 4.70 3.18 -20.86
C SER A 271 5.63 3.25 -22.08
N SER A 272 5.06 3.43 -23.28
CA SER A 272 5.79 3.60 -24.54
C SER A 272 6.58 4.92 -24.66
N LYS A 273 6.82 5.61 -23.54
CA LYS A 273 7.52 6.89 -23.40
C LYS A 273 8.58 6.84 -22.29
N TYR A 274 8.94 5.64 -21.83
CA TYR A 274 10.24 5.44 -21.19
C TYR A 274 11.33 5.42 -22.25
#